data_AF-A0A929FP00-F1
#
_entry.id   AF-A0A929FP00-F1
#
_cell.length_a   1.000
_cell.length_b   1.000
_cell.length_c   1.000
_cell.angle_alpha   90.00
_cell.angle_beta   90.00
_cell.angle_gamma   90.00
#
_symmetry.space_group_name_H-M   'P 1'
#
loop_
_entity.id
_entity.type
_entity.pdbx_description
1 polymer ?
#
loop_
_entity_poly.entity_id
_entity_poly.type
_entity_poly.pdbx_seq_one_letter_code
_entity_poly.pdbx_strand_id
1 'polypeptide(L)'
;MLETLLVFVLGLTPPVVSIWVMQKAKERAQARLRDSMQMPIVRVLQRNQLPPDQYYVEGVGYLVGDITCRFNARSAYIRCAVNPSGPCENCRYYEPRES
;
A
#
# COMPACT_ATOMS: atom_id res chain seq x y z
N MET A 1 -20.30 56.35 13.40
CA MET A 1 -19.67 55.41 14.35
C MET A 1 -20.45 54.10 14.45
N LEU A 2 -21.74 54.12 14.81
CA LEU A 2 -22.54 52.89 14.94
C LEU A 2 -22.90 52.25 13.59
N GLU A 3 -23.28 53.06 12.59
CA GLU A 3 -23.59 52.57 11.24
C GLU A 3 -22.40 51.91 10.55
N THR A 4 -21.21 52.50 10.69
CA THR A 4 -19.97 51.93 10.16
C THR A 4 -19.67 50.58 10.79
N LEU A 5 -19.89 50.42 12.11
CA LEU A 5 -19.73 49.14 12.79
C LEU A 5 -20.73 48.09 12.28
N LEU A 6 -21.99 48.47 12.04
CA LEU A 6 -23.02 47.58 11.50
C LEU A 6 -22.65 47.03 10.13
N VAL A 7 -22.14 47.87 9.23
CA VAL A 7 -21.71 47.45 7.89
C VAL A 7 -20.52 46.49 7.96
N PHE A 8 -19.55 46.74 8.83
CA PHE A 8 -18.41 45.83 9.02
C PHE A 8 -18.85 44.47 9.57
N VAL A 9 -19.76 44.43 10.55
CA VAL A 9 -20.25 43.17 11.13
C VAL A 9 -21.07 42.37 10.11
N LEU A 10 -21.96 43.02 9.36
CA LEU A 10 -22.72 42.38 8.28
C LEU A 10 -21.83 41.90 7.12
N GLY A 11 -20.78 42.65 6.80
CA GLY A 11 -19.83 42.27 5.74
C GLY A 11 -18.87 41.14 6.14
N LEU A 12 -18.49 41.05 7.42
CA LEU A 12 -17.56 40.05 7.93
C LEU A 12 -18.22 38.73 8.33
N THR A 13 -19.54 38.72 8.54
CA THR A 13 -20.26 37.49 8.89
C THR A 13 -20.21 36.41 7.80
N PRO A 14 -20.44 36.69 6.49
CA PRO A 14 -20.29 35.68 5.44
C PRO A 14 -18.89 35.05 5.33
N PRO A 15 -17.77 35.81 5.32
CA PRO A 15 -16.44 35.22 5.24
C PRO A 15 -16.08 34.44 6.51
N VAL A 16 -16.47 34.91 7.71
CA VAL A 16 -16.20 34.18 8.96
C VAL A 16 -16.95 32.84 8.98
N VAL A 17 -18.24 32.83 8.62
CA VAL A 17 -19.04 31.59 8.54
C VAL A 17 -18.48 30.65 7.47
N SER A 18 -18.09 31.19 6.31
CA SER A 18 -17.47 30.41 5.22
C SER A 18 -16.17 29.73 5.67
N ILE A 19 -15.28 30.47 6.33
CA ILE A 19 -14.02 29.93 6.87
C ILE A 19 -14.30 28.83 7.90
N TRP A 20 -15.26 29.05 8.80
CA TRP A 20 -15.62 28.06 9.82
C TRP A 20 -16.16 26.75 9.21
N VAL A 21 -17.05 26.85 8.21
CA VAL A 21 -17.56 25.66 7.50
C VAL A 21 -16.44 24.92 6.78
N MET A 22 -15.52 25.65 6.12
CA MET A 22 -14.40 25.04 5.40
C MET A 22 -13.40 24.34 6.34
N GLN A 23 -13.13 24.90 7.53
CA GLN A 23 -12.31 24.24 8.54
C GLN A 23 -12.93 22.92 9.01
N LYS A 24 -14.24 22.92 9.29
CA LYS A 24 -14.97 21.70 9.70
C LYS A 24 -15.03 20.66 8.58
N ALA A 25 -15.10 21.10 7.31
CA ALA A 25 -15.05 20.22 6.16
C ALA A 25 -13.66 19.57 5.98
N LYS A 26 -12.58 20.31 6.25
CA LYS A 26 -11.19 19.80 6.18
C LYS A 26 -10.95 18.66 7.16
N GLU A 27 -11.42 18.78 8.41
CA GLU A 27 -11.27 17.70 9.41
C GLU A 27 -11.97 16.40 8.97
N ARG A 28 -13.20 16.52 8.45
CA ARG A 28 -13.96 15.37 7.91
C ARG A 28 -13.27 14.73 6.72
N ALA A 29 -12.71 15.54 5.81
CA ALA A 29 -11.98 15.05 4.65
C ALA A 29 -10.67 14.35 5.06
N GLN A 30 -9.95 14.90 6.04
CA GLN A 30 -8.71 14.32 6.54
C GLN A 30 -8.93 12.98 7.26
N ALA A 31 -10.02 12.84 8.02
CA ALA A 31 -10.39 11.56 8.64
C ALA A 31 -10.64 10.47 7.59
N ARG A 32 -11.40 10.79 6.52
CA ARG A 32 -11.65 9.85 5.41
C ARG A 32 -10.37 9.43 4.68
N LEU A 33 -9.44 10.37 4.48
CA LEU A 33 -8.14 10.07 3.87
C LEU A 33 -7.32 9.16 4.78
N ARG A 34 -7.31 9.38 6.09
CA ARG A 34 -6.62 8.51 7.06
C ARG A 34 -7.17 7.09 7.04
N ASP A 35 -8.50 6.92 7.01
CA ASP A 35 -9.12 5.60 6.89
C ASP A 35 -8.71 4.88 5.59
N SER A 36 -8.61 5.61 4.46
CA SER A 36 -8.12 5.01 3.21
C SER A 36 -6.61 4.68 3.22
N MET A 37 -5.80 5.47 3.93
CA MET A 37 -4.36 5.20 4.10
C MET A 37 -4.09 4.01 5.01
N GLN A 38 -5.01 3.69 5.92
CA GLN A 38 -4.95 2.49 6.75
C GLN A 38 -5.51 1.25 6.05
N MET A 39 -5.50 1.18 4.71
CA MET A 39 -5.49 -0.11 4.02
C MET A 39 -4.25 -0.86 4.50
N PRO A 40 -4.36 -1.88 5.37
CA PRO A 40 -3.18 -2.64 5.72
C PRO A 40 -2.70 -3.31 4.43
N ILE A 41 -1.44 -3.08 4.04
CA ILE A 41 -0.69 -3.93 3.10
C ILE A 41 -0.42 -5.31 3.75
N VAL A 42 -1.37 -5.79 4.56
CA VAL A 42 -1.31 -6.98 5.41
C VAL A 42 -2.65 -7.70 5.30
N ARG A 43 -3.13 -7.87 4.08
CA ARG A 43 -4.12 -8.90 3.72
C ARG A 43 -3.61 -9.73 2.54
N VAL A 44 -2.33 -10.05 2.56
CA VAL A 44 -1.79 -11.06 1.66
C VAL A 44 -1.28 -12.19 2.55
N LEU A 45 -1.96 -13.33 2.42
CA LEU A 45 -1.64 -14.64 2.98
C LEU A 45 -2.03 -14.85 4.45
N GLN A 46 -3.30 -15.21 4.59
CA GLN A 46 -3.75 -16.26 5.50
C GLN A 46 -2.64 -17.32 5.63
N ARG A 47 -1.97 -17.34 6.79
CA ARG A 47 -0.81 -18.19 7.11
C ARG A 47 -1.06 -19.69 6.90
N ASN A 48 -2.30 -20.10 6.69
CA ASN A 48 -2.72 -21.48 6.51
C ASN A 48 -2.77 -21.94 5.03
N GLN A 49 -2.44 -21.08 4.07
CA GLN A 49 -2.43 -21.42 2.63
C GLN A 49 -1.12 -21.04 1.92
N LEU A 50 -0.01 -20.81 2.65
CA LEU A 50 1.26 -20.58 1.95
C LEU A 50 1.59 -21.83 1.11
N PRO A 51 1.74 -21.69 -0.22
CA PRO A 51 2.26 -22.77 -1.04
C PRO A 51 3.59 -23.25 -0.45
N PRO A 52 3.93 -24.54 -0.53
CA PRO A 52 5.17 -25.09 0.02
C PRO A 52 6.44 -24.39 -0.50
N ASP A 53 6.33 -23.65 -1.61
CA ASP A 53 7.43 -22.96 -2.26
C ASP A 53 7.59 -21.49 -1.83
N GLN A 54 7.08 -21.08 -0.65
CA GLN A 54 7.31 -19.75 -0.10
C GLN A 54 8.40 -19.75 0.98
N TYR A 55 9.42 -18.91 0.77
CA TYR A 55 10.57 -18.77 1.67
C TYR A 55 10.71 -17.32 2.09
N TYR A 56 10.96 -17.08 3.38
CA TYR A 56 11.33 -15.75 3.86
C TYR A 56 12.84 -15.62 3.91
N VAL A 57 13.38 -14.61 3.22
CA VAL A 57 14.81 -14.28 3.25
C VAL A 57 14.99 -12.93 3.90
N GLU A 58 15.79 -12.90 4.97
CA GLU A 58 16.09 -11.67 5.71
C GLU A 58 16.73 -10.63 4.76
N GLY A 59 16.23 -9.39 4.83
CA GLY A 59 16.65 -8.30 3.94
C GLY A 59 16.02 -8.28 2.55
N VAL A 60 15.27 -9.32 2.14
CA VAL A 60 14.58 -9.37 0.83
C VAL A 60 13.06 -9.48 0.99
N GLY A 61 12.59 -10.23 1.98
CA GLY A 61 11.18 -10.50 2.22
C GLY A 61 10.76 -11.89 1.77
N TYR A 62 9.47 -12.04 1.47
CA TYR A 62 8.90 -13.31 1.01
C TYR A 62 9.22 -13.55 -0.46
N LEU A 63 9.63 -14.78 -0.76
CA LEU A 63 10.01 -15.27 -2.08
C LEU A 63 9.15 -16.48 -2.43
N VAL A 64 8.74 -16.61 -3.69
CA VAL A 64 8.13 -17.82 -4.22
C VAL A 64 9.09 -18.57 -5.15
N GLY A 65 8.96 -19.90 -5.21
CA GLY A 65 9.76 -20.77 -6.07
C GLY A 65 11.06 -21.23 -5.42
N ASP A 66 11.75 -22.12 -6.10
CA ASP A 66 12.98 -22.74 -5.60
C ASP A 66 14.14 -21.72 -5.55
N ILE A 67 14.67 -21.46 -4.35
CA ILE A 67 15.73 -20.49 -4.11
C ILE A 67 17.12 -21.02 -4.49
N THR A 68 17.27 -22.33 -4.70
CA THR A 68 18.52 -22.92 -5.17
C THR A 68 18.72 -22.72 -6.67
N CYS A 69 17.69 -22.30 -7.42
CA CYS A 69 17.78 -22.00 -8.84
C CYS A 69 18.34 -20.60 -9.08
N ARG A 70 19.33 -20.45 -9.98
CA ARG A 70 19.89 -19.13 -10.37
C ARG A 70 18.84 -18.19 -10.97
N PHE A 71 17.78 -18.74 -11.56
CA PHE A 71 16.72 -17.97 -12.24
C PHE A 71 15.53 -17.64 -11.33
N ASN A 72 15.61 -17.96 -10.03
CA ASN A 72 14.61 -17.50 -9.07
C ASN A 72 14.45 -15.97 -9.19
N ALA A 73 13.21 -15.49 -9.32
CA ALA A 73 12.95 -14.06 -9.56
C ALA A 73 13.06 -13.20 -8.29
N ARG A 74 13.31 -13.80 -7.13
CA ARG A 74 13.40 -13.15 -5.82
C ARG A 74 12.22 -12.22 -5.56
N SER A 75 11.03 -12.69 -5.88
CA SER A 75 9.77 -11.97 -5.78
C SER A 75 8.76 -12.77 -4.96
N ALA A 76 7.85 -12.09 -4.27
CA ALA A 76 6.72 -12.70 -3.56
C ALA A 76 5.62 -13.23 -4.50
N TYR A 77 5.68 -12.86 -5.79
CA TYR A 77 4.61 -13.13 -6.76
C TYR A 77 5.08 -13.89 -8.00
N ILE A 78 6.37 -13.78 -8.37
CA ILE A 78 6.94 -14.39 -9.57
C ILE A 78 7.98 -15.42 -9.13
N ARG A 79 7.85 -16.67 -9.61
CA ARG A 79 8.72 -17.79 -9.23
C ARG A 79 10.08 -17.74 -9.94
N CYS A 80 10.06 -17.56 -11.26
CA CYS A 80 11.24 -17.67 -12.11
C CYS A 80 11.23 -16.57 -13.18
N ALA A 81 12.39 -15.96 -13.44
CA ALA A 81 12.52 -14.88 -14.41
C ALA A 81 12.30 -15.36 -15.87
N VAL A 82 12.65 -16.61 -16.17
CA VAL A 82 12.54 -17.20 -17.52
C VAL A 82 11.30 -18.07 -17.70
N ASN A 83 10.66 -18.50 -16.60
CA ASN A 83 9.41 -19.26 -16.63
C ASN A 83 8.48 -18.82 -15.48
N PRO A 84 7.84 -17.64 -15.59
CA PRO A 84 7.07 -17.04 -14.48
C PRO A 84 5.96 -17.93 -13.91
N SER A 85 5.34 -18.77 -14.75
CA SER A 85 4.17 -19.59 -14.41
C SER A 85 4.49 -21.07 -14.15
N GLY A 86 5.73 -21.52 -14.41
CA GLY A 86 6.07 -22.94 -14.38
C GLY A 86 6.28 -23.51 -12.97
N PRO A 87 5.99 -24.81 -12.77
CA PRO A 87 6.39 -25.50 -11.54
C PRO A 87 7.93 -25.59 -11.48
N CYS A 88 8.46 -25.59 -10.26
CA CYS A 88 9.88 -25.85 -10.05
C CYS A 88 10.21 -27.35 -10.21
N GLU A 89 9.25 -28.22 -9.92
CA GLU A 89 9.35 -29.67 -10.09
C GLU A 89 9.51 -30.03 -11.58
N ASN A 90 10.61 -30.70 -11.91
CA ASN A 90 11.00 -31.08 -13.29
C ASN A 90 11.16 -29.89 -14.27
N CYS A 91 11.56 -28.71 -13.78
CA CYS A 91 11.77 -27.53 -14.62
C CYS A 91 12.98 -27.69 -15.54
N ARG A 92 12.77 -27.63 -16.87
CA ARG A 92 13.85 -27.70 -17.89
C ARG A 92 14.84 -26.53 -17.83
N TYR A 93 14.43 -25.41 -17.24
CA TYR A 93 15.26 -24.21 -17.07
C TYR A 93 16.00 -24.19 -15.73
N TYR A 94 15.87 -25.22 -14.89
CA TYR A 94 16.53 -25.22 -13.60
C TYR A 94 18.05 -25.23 -13.79
N GLU A 95 18.72 -24.26 -13.16
CA GLU A 95 20.17 -24.21 -13.06
C GLU A 95 20.54 -23.93 -11.60
N PRO A 96 21.39 -24.76 -10.96
CA PRO A 96 21.76 -24.56 -9.58
C PRO A 96 22.55 -23.27 -9.41
N ARG A 97 22.32 -22.57 -8.31
CA ARG A 97 23.08 -21.39 -7.90
C ARG A 97 24.39 -21.86 -7.27
N GLU A 98 25.52 -21.45 -7.83
CA GLU A 98 26.82 -21.62 -7.20
C GLU A 98 26.85 -20.81 -5.89
N SER A 99 27.30 -21.48 -4.82
CA SER A 99 27.36 -20.96 -3.44
C SER A 99 28.55 -20.03 -3.23
#